data_AF-A0A0G0GSP7-F1
#
_entry.id   AF-A0A0G0GSP7-F1
#
_cell.length_a   1.000
_cell.length_b   1.000
_cell.length_c   1.000
_cell.angle_alpha   90.00
_cell.angle_beta   90.00
_cell.angle_gamma   90.00
#
_symmetry.space_group_name_H-M   'P 1'
#
loop_
_entity.id
_entity.type
_entity.pdbx_description
1 polymer ?
#
loop_
_entity_poly.entity_id
_entity_poly.type
_entity_poly.pdbx_seq_one_letter_code
_entity_poly.pdbx_strand_id
1 'polypeptide(L)' 'MIMAIYTRKGDKGKTSLFDGTKVSKNDPRINAVGTIDELNSVIGIAIAQIPNPKSQIRKELEEIQNDLFEIGGALAFP' A
#
# COMPACT_ATOMS: atom_id res chain seq x y z
N MET A 1 -17.36 8.36 -16.49
CA MET A 1 -17.02 9.36 -15.46
C MET A 1 -15.98 8.76 -14.53
N ILE A 2 -14.81 9.39 -14.36
CA ILE A 2 -13.83 8.96 -13.37
C ILE A 2 -14.28 9.50 -12.02
N MET A 3 -14.46 8.63 -11.03
CA MET A 3 -14.84 9.01 -9.68
C MET A 3 -13.66 9.71 -9.00
N ALA A 4 -13.93 10.79 -8.27
CA ALA A 4 -12.90 11.49 -7.51
C ALA A 4 -12.28 10.55 -6.47
N ILE A 5 -10.95 10.48 -6.42
CA ILE A 5 -10.21 9.69 -5.42
C ILE A 5 -10.31 10.35 -4.04
N TYR A 6 -10.42 11.68 -3.96
CA TYR A 6 -10.51 12.41 -2.69
C TYR A 6 -11.93 12.40 -2.12
N THR A 7 -12.07 11.97 -0.86
CA THR A 7 -13.36 11.92 -0.15
C THR A 7 -13.50 12.95 0.98
N ARG A 8 -12.39 13.59 1.38
CA ARG A 8 -12.29 14.52 2.54
C ARG A 8 -12.64 13.91 3.91
N LYS A 9 -12.98 12.60 3.97
CA LYS A 9 -13.34 11.90 5.21
C LYS A 9 -12.20 11.86 6.24
N GLY A 10 -10.96 12.00 5.77
CA GLY A 10 -9.77 11.93 6.61
C GLY A 10 -9.14 13.27 6.99
N ASP A 11 -9.78 14.39 6.67
CA ASP A 11 -9.24 15.74 6.89
C ASP A 11 -9.12 16.08 8.39
N LYS A 12 -9.92 15.43 9.23
CA LYS A 12 -9.85 15.55 10.70
C LYS A 12 -8.82 14.61 11.34
N GLY A 13 -7.86 14.08 10.57
CA GLY A 13 -6.76 13.28 11.09
C GLY A 13 -7.09 11.81 11.41
N LYS A 14 -8.26 11.31 11.00
CA LYS A 14 -8.67 9.90 11.16
C LYS A 14 -8.83 9.20 9.82
N THR A 15 -8.70 7.88 9.80
CA THR A 15 -8.96 7.04 8.62
C THR A 15 -9.77 5.81 9.03
N SER A 16 -10.37 5.12 8.06
CA SER A 16 -11.15 3.90 8.30
C SER A 16 -10.32 2.65 8.04
N LEU A 17 -10.42 1.67 8.93
CA LEU A 17 -10.04 0.28 8.69
C LEU A 17 -11.06 -0.40 7.76
N PHE A 18 -10.79 -1.65 7.39
CA PHE A 18 -11.62 -2.40 6.43
C PHE A 18 -13.08 -2.58 6.88
N ASP A 19 -13.31 -2.77 8.19
CA ASP A 19 -14.65 -2.88 8.79
C ASP A 19 -15.38 -1.53 8.96
N GLY A 20 -14.74 -0.42 8.56
CA GLY A 20 -15.25 0.93 8.72
C GLY A 20 -14.87 1.63 10.04
N THR A 21 -14.24 0.92 10.99
CA THR A 21 -13.76 1.47 12.25
C THR A 21 -12.78 2.61 12.00
N LYS A 22 -12.96 3.74 12.70
CA LYS A 22 -12.10 4.92 12.51
C LYS A 22 -10.99 5.00 13.54
N VAL A 23 -9.75 4.98 13.06
CA VAL A 23 -8.54 5.13 13.87
C VAL A 23 -7.82 6.44 13.54
N SER A 24 -6.92 6.86 14.43
CA SER A 24 -6.02 7.99 14.15
C SER A 24 -5.12 7.66 12.95
N LYS A 25 -4.77 8.66 12.13
CA LYS A 25 -3.74 8.47 11.10
C LYS A 25 -2.36 8.15 11.69
N ASN A 26 -2.14 8.49 12.96
CA ASN A 26 -0.91 8.18 13.70
C ASN A 26 -0.99 6.84 14.46
N ASP A 27 -2.07 6.07 14.28
CA ASP A 27 -2.19 4.74 14.89
C ASP A 27 -1.04 3.83 14.41
N PRO A 28 -0.38 3.05 15.29
CA PRO A 28 0.71 2.17 14.90
C PRO A 28 0.38 1.24 13.73
N ARG A 29 -0.88 0.78 13.64
CA ARG A 29 -1.37 -0.05 12.53
C ARG A 29 -1.36 0.71 11.21
N ILE A 30 -1.82 1.97 11.21
CA ILE A 30 -1.83 2.81 10.01
C ILE A 30 -0.40 3.16 9.58
N ASN A 31 0.48 3.43 10.54
CA ASN A 31 1.90 3.64 10.22
C ASN A 31 2.53 2.39 9.58
N ALA A 32 2.26 1.20 10.11
CA ALA A 32 2.76 -0.04 9.53
C ALA A 32 2.26 -0.25 8.08
N VAL A 33 0.96 -0.05 7.83
CA VAL A 33 0.38 -0.11 6.48
C VAL A 33 1.04 0.92 5.55
N GLY A 34 1.24 2.16 6.03
CA GLY A 34 1.88 3.21 5.26
C GLY A 34 3.34 2.91 4.90
N THR A 35 4.12 2.37 5.84
CA THR A 35 5.51 1.96 5.58
C THR A 35 5.61 0.81 4.58
N ILE A 36 4.66 -0.14 4.62
CA ILE A 36 4.58 -1.23 3.63
C ILE A 36 4.25 -0.66 2.24
N ASP A 37 3.31 0.27 2.15
CA ASP A 37 2.94 0.93 0.89
C ASP A 37 4.09 1.75 0.30
N GLU A 38 4.86 2.43 1.15
CA GLU A 38 6.08 3.15 0.77
C GLU A 38 7.15 2.20 0.22
N LEU A 39 7.44 1.09 0.93
CA LEU A 39 8.37 0.07 0.46
C LEU A 39 7.92 -0.51 -0.89
N ASN A 40 6.64 -0.84 -1.02
CA ASN A 40 6.07 -1.40 -2.24
C ASN A 40 6.22 -0.42 -3.42
N SER A 41 6.03 0.87 -3.17
CA SER A 41 6.24 1.94 -4.16
C SER A 41 7.71 2.03 -4.61
N VAL A 42 8.67 1.93 -3.68
CA VAL A 42 10.11 1.94 -4.00
C VAL A 42 10.51 0.72 -4.83
N ILE A 43 9.96 -0.45 -4.55
CA ILE A 43 10.16 -1.66 -5.37
C ILE A 43 9.65 -1.43 -6.79
N GLY A 44 8.50 -0.77 -6.95
CA GLY A 44 7.97 -0.39 -8.27
C GLY A 44 8.94 0.49 -9.08
N ILE A 45 9.61 1.44 -8.42
CA ILE A 45 10.67 2.25 -9.04
C ILE A 45 11.83 1.35 -9.50
N ALA A 46 12.27 0.41 -8.66
CA ALA A 46 13.35 -0.51 -8.99
C ALA A 46 12.99 -1.40 -10.20
N ILE A 47 11.77 -1.95 -10.25
CA ILE A 47 11.26 -2.73 -11.38
C ILE A 47 11.30 -1.92 -12.68
N ALA A 48 10.92 -0.63 -12.62
CA ALA A 48 10.92 0.25 -13.79
C ALA A 48 12.32 0.49 -14.38
N GLN A 49 13.39 0.28 -13.61
CA GLN A 49 14.77 0.39 -14.08
C GLN A 49 15.31 -0.91 -14.71
N ILE A 50 14.57 -2.02 -14.67
CA ILE A 50 15.01 -3.31 -15.21
C ILE A 50 14.69 -3.37 -16.73
N PRO A 51 15.70 -3.38 -17.63
CA PRO A 51 15.45 -3.29 -19.07
C PRO A 51 14.81 -4.54 -19.66
N ASN A 52 15.16 -5.73 -19.13
CA ASN A 52 14.63 -6.99 -19.61
C ASN A 52 13.33 -7.33 -18.86
N PRO A 53 12.16 -7.31 -19.54
CA PRO A 53 10.88 -7.63 -18.90
C PRO A 53 10.76 -9.10 -18.48
N LYS A 54 11.58 -9.99 -19.03
CA LYS A 54 11.63 -11.43 -18.67
C LYS A 54 12.72 -11.75 -17.67
N SER A 55 13.31 -10.74 -17.04
CA SER A 55 14.34 -10.94 -16.03
C SER A 55 13.75 -11.65 -14.81
N GLN A 56 14.45 -12.66 -14.30
CA GLN A 56 14.02 -13.42 -13.12
C GLN A 56 13.85 -12.50 -11.90
N ILE A 57 14.78 -11.58 -11.68
CA ILE A 57 14.70 -10.61 -10.55
C ILE A 57 13.49 -9.69 -10.68
N ARG A 58 13.04 -9.35 -11.90
CA ARG A 58 11.82 -8.56 -12.08
C ARG A 58 10.60 -9.33 -11.61
N LYS A 59 10.49 -10.61 -11.99
CA LYS A 59 9.39 -11.49 -11.57
C LYS A 59 9.35 -11.63 -10.05
N GLU A 60 10.50 -11.83 -9.41
CA GLU A 60 10.60 -11.95 -7.95
C GLU A 60 10.18 -10.65 -7.25
N LEU A 61 10.59 -9.49 -7.77
CA LEU A 61 10.15 -8.20 -7.21
C LEU A 61 8.64 -7.99 -7.37
N GLU A 62 8.07 -8.35 -8.52
CA GLU A 62 6.61 -8.28 -8.75
C GLU A 62 5.84 -9.23 -7.81
N GLU A 63 6.37 -10.42 -7.52
CA GLU A 63 5.83 -11.33 -6.49
C GLU A 63 5.88 -10.70 -5.10
N ILE A 64 7.01 -10.10 -4.71
CA ILE A 64 7.15 -9.37 -3.45
C ILE A 64 6.16 -8.21 -3.34
N GLN A 65 5.91 -7.46 -4.43
CA GLN A 65 4.90 -6.39 -4.42
C GLN A 65 3.49 -6.91 -4.12
N ASN A 66 3.14 -8.11 -4.62
CA ASN A 66 1.86 -8.75 -4.32
C ASN A 66 1.79 -9.19 -2.85
N ASP A 67 2.85 -9.85 -2.34
CA ASP A 67 2.92 -10.27 -0.94
C ASP A 67 2.80 -9.08 0.02
N LEU A 68 3.49 -7.97 -0.28
CA LEU A 68 3.39 -6.73 0.52
C LEU A 68 1.97 -6.15 0.50
N PHE A 69 1.26 -6.23 -0.61
CA PHE A 69 -0.14 -5.78 -0.70
C PHE A 69 -1.05 -6.65 0.17
N GLU A 70 -0.86 -7.98 0.15
CA GLU A 70 -1.61 -8.92 1.01
C GLU A 70 -1.35 -8.66 2.50
N ILE A 71 -0.08 -8.47 2.89
CA ILE A 71 0.31 -8.15 4.26
C ILE A 71 -0.31 -6.81 4.71
N GLY A 72 -0.25 -5.78 3.86
CA GLY A 72 -0.89 -4.48 4.12
C GLY A 72 -2.41 -4.62 4.31
N GLY A 73 -3.06 -5.44 3.49
CA GLY A 73 -4.48 -5.77 3.62
C GLY A 73 -4.82 -6.48 4.93
N ALA A 74 -4.01 -7.48 5.31
CA ALA A 74 -4.18 -8.20 6.58
C ALA A 74 -4.03 -7.27 7.80
N LEU A 75 -3.08 -6.34 7.77
CA LEU A 75 -2.91 -5.34 8.83
C LEU A 75 -4.04 -4.32 8.87
N ALA A 76 -4.69 -4.03 7.75
CA ALA A 76 -5.85 -3.13 7.69
C ALA A 76 -7.17 -3.80 8.16
N PHE A 77 -7.17 -5.13 8.31
CA PHE A 77 -8.27 -5.87 8.90
C PHE A 77 -8.17 -5.84 10.44
N PRO A 78 -9.25 -5.55 11.18
CA PRO A 78 -9.23 -5.42 12.64
C PRO A 78 -8.66 -6.64 13.37
#